data_AF-A0A0G1XCT0-F1
#
_entry.id   AF-A0A0G1XCT0-F1
#
_cell.length_a   1.000
_cell.length_b   1.000
_cell.length_c   1.000
_cell.angle_alpha   90.00
_cell.angle_beta   90.00
_cell.angle_gamma   90.00
#
_symmetry.space_group_name_H-M   'P 1'
#
loop_
_entity.id
_entity.type
_entity.pdbx_description
1 polymer ?
#
loop_
_entity_poly.entity_id
_entity_poly.type
_entity_poly.pdbx_seq_one_letter_code
_entity_poly.pdbx_strand_id
1 'polypeptide(L)'
;MVTFEGPSLFIPKQETPDSEAPEREITPEQKEILESATKFAEYLTGRWPQIDAGRKPVVEIGGPEIAAELPELPESIETEQRMNYYLSGSLASMLISRAEKFTEIDETQIPALADARTREIPESARKLLASFARQIGDLDYVPADHYKANPNRLKKGGGGPSFNEVPEQGRKVLKLGEKQIKVMCDPVEAYGPRRVARVSVEGRDYYVARPDTILAYKALHLLQSYEQKPEKFNADFSKLRGALKAMYSEEELGQITQQVLSDYENAMEGSHIRLNEGKENPPAYEKKIPKFIERVLANPQISPEIRATLEKLREQK
;
A
#
# COMPACT_ATOMS: atom_id res chain seq x y z
N MET A 1 17.77 -52.69 -44.53
CA MET A 1 17.22 -51.37 -44.18
C MET A 1 16.86 -51.42 -42.70
N VAL A 2 17.65 -50.77 -41.86
CA VAL A 2 17.42 -50.71 -40.42
C VAL A 2 16.82 -49.32 -40.14
N THR A 3 15.56 -49.28 -39.73
CA THR A 3 14.88 -48.06 -39.28
C THR A 3 15.29 -47.78 -37.84
N PHE A 4 16.01 -46.69 -37.63
CA PHE A 4 16.24 -46.12 -36.30
C PHE A 4 14.97 -45.39 -35.87
N GLU A 5 14.27 -45.92 -34.86
CA GLU A 5 13.29 -45.15 -34.09
C GLU A 5 14.04 -44.20 -33.16
N GLY A 6 13.98 -42.90 -33.45
CA GLY A 6 14.52 -41.87 -32.57
C GLY A 6 13.71 -41.75 -31.27
N PRO A 7 14.31 -41.30 -30.17
CA PRO A 7 13.59 -41.10 -28.91
C PRO A 7 12.50 -40.05 -29.09
N SER A 8 11.26 -40.43 -28.77
CA SER A 8 10.10 -39.56 -28.66
C SER A 8 10.44 -38.38 -27.74
N LEU A 9 10.49 -37.18 -28.33
CA LEU A 9 10.60 -35.92 -27.60
C LEU A 9 9.34 -35.78 -26.75
N PHE A 10 9.47 -36.07 -25.46
CA PHE A 10 8.47 -35.73 -24.45
C PHE A 10 8.42 -34.20 -24.36
N ILE A 11 7.55 -33.58 -25.17
CA ILE A 11 7.16 -32.18 -24.99
C ILE A 11 6.15 -32.22 -23.84
N PRO A 12 6.50 -31.77 -22.62
CA PRO A 12 5.48 -31.62 -21.59
C PRO A 12 4.40 -30.70 -22.16
N LYS A 13 3.15 -31.16 -22.14
CA LYS A 13 2.01 -30.30 -22.44
C LYS A 13 2.20 -29.03 -21.61
N GLN A 14 2.41 -27.90 -22.29
CA GLN A 14 2.19 -26.60 -21.67
C GLN A 14 0.74 -26.61 -21.24
N GLU A 15 0.52 -26.77 -19.93
CA GLU A 15 -0.68 -26.29 -19.30
C GLU A 15 -0.70 -24.79 -19.60
N THR A 16 -1.49 -24.40 -20.60
CA THR A 16 -2.04 -23.05 -20.66
C THR A 16 -2.58 -22.76 -19.27
N PRO A 17 -2.15 -21.66 -18.60
CA PRO A 17 -2.73 -21.33 -17.32
C PRO A 17 -4.22 -21.09 -17.56
N ASP A 18 -5.05 -22.01 -17.08
CA ASP A 18 -6.48 -21.78 -16.99
C ASP A 18 -6.67 -20.44 -16.28
N SER A 19 -7.26 -19.49 -16.99
CA SER A 19 -7.49 -18.12 -16.55
C SER A 19 -8.60 -18.02 -15.50
N GLU A 20 -8.91 -19.11 -14.81
CA GLU A 20 -9.93 -19.22 -13.79
C GLU A 20 -9.33 -19.93 -12.58
N ALA A 21 -8.48 -19.22 -11.84
CA ALA A 21 -8.22 -19.60 -10.47
C ALA A 21 -9.60 -19.70 -9.78
N PRO A 22 -9.96 -20.85 -9.17
CA PRO A 22 -11.28 -21.02 -8.58
C PRO A 22 -11.54 -19.89 -7.61
N GLU A 23 -12.73 -19.26 -7.67
CA GLU A 23 -13.17 -18.26 -6.71
C GLU A 23 -12.99 -18.84 -5.31
N ARG A 24 -11.87 -18.53 -4.64
CA ARG A 24 -11.63 -19.01 -3.29
C ARG A 24 -12.55 -18.21 -2.39
N GLU A 25 -13.52 -18.89 -1.81
CA GLU A 25 -14.38 -18.31 -0.78
C GLU A 25 -13.52 -17.77 0.37
N ILE A 26 -13.86 -16.56 0.83
CA ILE A 26 -13.22 -15.90 1.96
C ILE A 26 -13.50 -16.75 3.21
N THR A 27 -12.45 -17.12 3.94
CA THR A 27 -12.58 -17.96 5.14
C THR A 27 -13.32 -17.21 6.27
N PRO A 28 -13.94 -17.92 7.23
CA PRO A 28 -14.54 -17.27 8.41
C PRO A 28 -13.55 -16.37 9.17
N GLU A 29 -12.30 -16.82 9.31
CA GLU A 29 -11.22 -16.04 9.92
C GLU A 29 -10.94 -14.74 9.14
N GLN A 30 -10.89 -14.81 7.80
CA GLN A 30 -10.69 -13.62 6.98
C GLN A 30 -11.85 -12.64 7.09
N LYS A 31 -13.09 -13.12 7.17
CA LYS A 31 -14.26 -12.25 7.41
C LYS A 31 -14.15 -11.51 8.75
N GLU A 32 -13.78 -12.24 9.81
CA GLU A 32 -13.58 -11.64 11.13
C GLU A 32 -12.43 -10.61 11.13
N ILE A 33 -11.33 -10.89 10.42
CA ILE A 33 -10.23 -9.94 10.24
C ILE A 33 -10.69 -8.68 9.50
N LEU A 34 -11.50 -8.81 8.45
CA LEU A 34 -12.01 -7.68 7.67
C LEU A 34 -12.94 -6.78 8.49
N GLU A 35 -13.85 -7.37 9.27
CA GLU A 35 -14.72 -6.62 10.20
C GLU A 35 -13.87 -5.89 11.26
N SER A 36 -12.89 -6.59 11.81
CA SER A 36 -11.94 -6.06 12.81
C SER A 36 -11.06 -4.94 12.24
N ALA A 37 -10.69 -5.02 10.95
CA ALA A 37 -9.90 -4.00 10.28
C ALA A 37 -10.63 -2.65 10.23
N THR A 38 -11.95 -2.65 9.98
CA THR A 38 -12.76 -1.44 10.04
C THR A 38 -12.80 -0.87 11.45
N LYS A 39 -12.98 -1.70 12.48
CA LYS A 39 -12.94 -1.23 13.88
C LYS A 39 -11.58 -0.67 14.30
N PHE A 40 -10.51 -1.26 13.80
CA PHE A 40 -9.18 -0.72 14.02
C PHE A 40 -8.98 0.61 13.29
N ALA A 41 -9.42 0.74 12.04
CA ALA A 41 -9.36 2.00 11.29
C ALA A 41 -10.23 3.10 11.93
N GLU A 42 -11.42 2.76 12.43
CA GLU A 42 -12.29 3.68 13.19
C GLU A 42 -11.59 4.21 14.44
N TYR A 43 -10.95 3.32 15.22
CA TYR A 43 -10.18 3.70 16.40
C TYR A 43 -9.00 4.61 16.04
N LEU A 44 -8.20 4.20 15.05
CA LEU A 44 -7.05 4.97 14.58
C LEU A 44 -7.48 6.37 14.14
N THR A 45 -8.48 6.46 13.26
CA THR A 45 -8.95 7.75 12.71
C THR A 45 -9.75 8.58 13.72
N GLY A 46 -10.33 7.98 14.75
CA GLY A 46 -10.95 8.71 15.86
C GLY A 46 -9.92 9.33 16.80
N ARG A 47 -8.82 8.62 17.06
CA ARG A 47 -7.70 9.13 17.90
C ARG A 47 -6.81 10.10 17.12
N TRP A 48 -6.67 9.83 15.83
CA TRP A 48 -5.78 10.50 14.90
C TRP A 48 -6.52 10.80 13.60
N PRO A 49 -7.31 11.87 13.58
CA PRO A 49 -8.09 12.24 12.41
C PRO A 49 -7.20 12.43 11.18
N GLN A 50 -7.64 11.84 10.08
CA GLN A 50 -7.09 12.13 8.76
C GLN A 50 -7.65 13.48 8.34
N ILE A 51 -6.86 14.54 8.47
CA ILE A 51 -7.28 15.90 8.16
C ILE A 51 -6.95 16.17 6.70
N ASP A 52 -8.00 16.25 5.86
CA ASP A 52 -7.96 16.97 4.60
C ASP A 52 -7.63 18.43 4.91
N ALA A 53 -6.54 18.97 4.36
CA ALA A 53 -6.11 20.34 4.60
C ALA A 53 -7.06 21.32 3.88
N GLY A 54 -8.35 21.30 4.19
CA GLY A 54 -9.35 22.14 3.53
C GLY A 54 -10.77 21.99 4.07
N ARG A 55 -11.14 20.83 4.63
CA ARG A 55 -12.43 20.67 5.32
C ARG A 55 -12.26 20.87 6.82
N LYS A 56 -12.75 22.00 7.34
CA LYS A 56 -13.07 22.10 8.77
C LYS A 56 -14.00 20.93 9.10
N PRO A 57 -13.76 20.17 10.18
CA PRO A 57 -14.63 19.06 10.55
C PRO A 57 -16.04 19.59 10.79
N VAL A 58 -17.00 19.13 9.99
CA VAL A 58 -18.43 19.36 10.23
C VAL A 58 -18.83 18.36 11.29
N VAL A 59 -19.03 18.83 12.52
CA VAL A 59 -19.59 18.01 13.59
C VAL A 59 -21.11 18.11 13.47
N GLU A 60 -21.77 17.04 13.04
CA GLU A 60 -23.23 16.92 13.15
C GLU A 60 -23.59 16.79 14.63
N ILE A 61 -23.87 17.94 15.26
CA ILE A 61 -24.59 17.98 16.54
C ILE A 61 -26.02 18.34 16.19
N GLY A 62 -26.94 17.39 16.38
CA GLY A 62 -28.34 17.51 15.98
C GLY A 62 -28.97 18.87 16.33
N GLY A 63 -29.43 19.58 15.29
CA GLY A 63 -30.07 20.88 15.40
C GLY A 63 -29.98 21.66 14.08
N PRO A 64 -30.93 22.57 13.79
CA PRO A 64 -31.10 23.16 12.47
C PRO A 64 -29.91 24.06 12.10
N GLU A 65 -29.58 24.04 10.82
CA GLU A 65 -28.49 24.78 10.17
C GLU A 65 -28.32 26.20 10.71
N ILE A 66 -27.28 26.44 11.50
CA ILE A 66 -26.76 27.78 11.75
C ILE A 66 -25.30 27.76 11.30
N ALA A 67 -25.04 28.48 10.21
CA ALA A 67 -23.70 28.86 9.79
C ALA A 67 -23.07 29.74 10.89
N ALA A 68 -22.45 29.11 11.88
CA ALA A 68 -21.67 29.78 12.89
C ALA A 68 -20.21 29.84 12.41
N GLU A 69 -19.70 31.04 12.18
CA GLU A 69 -18.27 31.30 12.12
C GLU A 69 -17.64 30.82 13.44
N LEU A 70 -16.90 29.72 13.39
CA LEU A 70 -16.14 29.25 14.55
C LEU A 70 -14.93 30.16 14.78
N PRO A 71 -14.63 30.47 16.05
CA PRO A 71 -13.66 31.49 16.46
C PRO A 71 -12.23 31.08 16.10
N GLU A 72 -11.35 32.09 15.99
CA GLU A 72 -9.91 31.90 15.88
C GLU A 72 -9.42 30.96 17.00
N LEU A 73 -8.67 29.94 16.60
CA LEU A 73 -8.15 28.94 17.53
C LEU A 73 -7.21 29.62 18.53
N PRO A 74 -7.43 29.47 19.85
CA PRO A 74 -6.58 30.11 20.84
C PRO A 74 -5.18 29.48 20.83
N GLU A 75 -4.16 30.33 20.95
CA GLU A 75 -2.72 30.00 20.88
C GLU A 75 -2.21 29.01 21.94
N SER A 76 -3.07 28.44 22.79
CA SER A 76 -2.65 27.64 23.95
C SER A 76 -3.42 26.34 24.16
N ILE A 77 -3.82 25.64 23.09
CA ILE A 77 -4.35 24.27 23.23
C ILE A 77 -3.19 23.26 23.07
N GLU A 78 -2.55 22.93 24.18
CA GLU A 78 -1.95 21.60 24.37
C GLU A 78 -3.07 20.55 24.54
N THR A 79 -3.71 20.18 23.43
CA THR A 79 -4.43 18.91 23.30
C THR A 79 -3.99 18.30 21.99
N GLU A 80 -2.77 17.78 21.97
CA GLU A 80 -2.23 17.27 20.71
C GLU A 80 -2.92 15.94 20.32
N GLN A 81 -4.08 16.05 19.68
CA GLN A 81 -4.64 15.04 18.79
C GLN A 81 -3.66 14.92 17.61
N ARG A 82 -3.01 13.75 17.43
CA ARG A 82 -1.79 13.62 16.62
C ARG A 82 -1.76 12.43 15.66
N MET A 83 -2.18 12.56 14.41
CA MET A 83 -1.45 11.95 13.28
C MET A 83 -2.18 12.30 11.96
N ASN A 84 -1.50 13.00 11.05
CA ASN A 84 -2.01 13.30 9.71
C ASN A 84 -1.29 12.39 8.68
N TYR A 85 -1.99 11.34 8.23
CA TYR A 85 -1.46 10.27 7.39
C TYR A 85 -2.57 9.56 6.61
N TYR A 86 -2.18 8.93 5.51
CA TYR A 86 -3.04 8.01 4.77
C TYR A 86 -2.70 6.57 5.13
N LEU A 87 -3.73 5.73 5.32
CA LEU A 87 -3.53 4.32 5.64
C LEU A 87 -2.90 3.63 4.44
N SER A 88 -1.92 2.76 4.67
CA SER A 88 -1.25 2.01 3.61
C SER A 88 -1.17 0.52 3.95
N GLY A 89 -0.50 -0.24 3.08
CA GLY A 89 -0.23 -1.66 3.27
C GLY A 89 -1.50 -2.49 3.39
N SER A 90 -1.45 -3.51 4.26
CA SER A 90 -2.54 -4.47 4.40
C SER A 90 -3.84 -3.85 4.91
N LEU A 91 -3.78 -2.84 5.79
CA LEU A 91 -4.99 -2.18 6.29
C LEU A 91 -5.73 -1.43 5.18
N ALA A 92 -5.01 -0.71 4.32
CA ALA A 92 -5.58 -0.07 3.14
C ALA A 92 -6.24 -1.10 2.19
N SER A 93 -5.54 -2.20 1.87
CA SER A 93 -6.11 -3.26 1.02
C SER A 93 -7.39 -3.86 1.60
N MET A 94 -7.45 -4.07 2.92
CA MET A 94 -8.64 -4.56 3.60
C MET A 94 -9.80 -3.58 3.50
N LEU A 95 -9.57 -2.28 3.72
CA LEU A 95 -10.61 -1.25 3.55
C LEU A 95 -11.12 -1.17 2.09
N ILE A 96 -10.22 -1.20 1.11
CA ILE A 96 -10.58 -1.20 -0.32
C ILE A 96 -11.44 -2.43 -0.64
N SER A 97 -11.12 -3.61 -0.09
CA SER A 97 -11.91 -4.82 -0.34
C SER A 97 -13.37 -4.72 0.15
N ARG A 98 -13.66 -3.81 1.09
CA ARG A 98 -15.00 -3.57 1.64
C ARG A 98 -15.75 -2.41 0.99
N ALA A 99 -15.09 -1.61 0.15
CA ALA A 99 -15.69 -0.48 -0.53
C ALA A 99 -16.24 -0.88 -1.91
N GLU A 100 -17.35 -0.29 -2.35
CA GLU A 100 -17.88 -0.46 -3.72
C GLU A 100 -17.14 0.39 -4.74
N LYS A 101 -16.61 1.52 -4.31
CA LYS A 101 -15.92 2.50 -5.14
C LYS A 101 -14.85 3.22 -4.33
N PHE A 102 -13.93 3.86 -5.03
CA PHE A 102 -12.98 4.79 -4.45
C PHE A 102 -12.85 6.03 -5.32
N THR A 103 -12.46 7.14 -4.70
CA THR A 103 -12.19 8.39 -5.39
C THR A 103 -10.72 8.73 -5.25
N GLU A 104 -10.00 8.73 -6.38
CA GLU A 104 -8.65 9.29 -6.47
C GLU A 104 -8.72 10.79 -6.16
N ILE A 105 -7.74 11.29 -5.42
CA ILE A 105 -7.66 12.70 -5.05
C ILE A 105 -6.73 13.44 -6.02
N ASP A 106 -7.16 14.63 -6.46
CA ASP A 106 -6.35 15.58 -7.23
C ASP A 106 -5.36 16.27 -6.29
N GLU A 107 -4.09 15.93 -6.45
CA GLU A 107 -3.01 16.43 -5.60
C GLU A 107 -2.33 17.68 -6.17
N THR A 108 -2.83 18.20 -7.29
CA THR A 108 -2.34 19.47 -7.88
C THR A 108 -2.91 20.69 -7.16
N GLN A 109 -3.99 20.54 -6.40
CA GLN A 109 -4.69 21.62 -5.71
C GLN A 109 -4.33 21.66 -4.23
N ILE A 110 -3.16 22.19 -3.88
CA ILE A 110 -2.81 22.39 -2.46
C ILE A 110 -3.55 23.64 -1.93
N PRO A 111 -4.18 23.59 -0.74
CA PRO A 111 -4.18 22.49 0.24
C PRO A 111 -5.40 21.55 0.17
N ALA A 112 -6.35 21.78 -0.74
CA ALA A 112 -7.61 21.04 -0.79
C ALA A 112 -7.48 19.69 -1.53
N LEU A 113 -7.75 18.58 -0.85
CA LEU A 113 -7.93 17.29 -1.51
C LEU A 113 -9.21 17.34 -2.35
N ALA A 114 -9.08 17.68 -3.63
CA ALA A 114 -10.21 17.69 -4.56
C ALA A 114 -10.44 16.29 -5.13
N ASP A 115 -11.69 15.90 -5.37
CA ASP A 115 -12.00 14.64 -6.03
C ASP A 115 -11.52 14.70 -7.50
N ALA A 116 -10.62 13.81 -7.90
CA ALA A 116 -10.15 13.72 -9.29
C ALA A 116 -11.03 12.75 -10.10
N ARG A 117 -11.02 11.48 -9.69
CA ARG A 117 -11.62 10.39 -10.45
C ARG A 117 -12.20 9.33 -9.53
N THR A 118 -13.48 9.03 -9.70
CA THR A 118 -14.12 7.90 -9.01
C THR A 118 -14.05 6.66 -9.88
N ARG A 119 -13.73 5.52 -9.27
CA ARG A 119 -13.72 4.20 -9.90
C ARG A 119 -14.54 3.22 -9.10
N GLU A 120 -15.27 2.36 -9.80
CA GLU A 120 -15.91 1.19 -9.23
C GLU A 120 -14.87 0.14 -8.87
N ILE A 121 -15.14 -0.63 -7.81
CA ILE A 121 -14.38 -1.78 -7.38
C ILE A 121 -15.24 -3.01 -7.66
N PRO A 122 -15.02 -3.72 -8.78
CA PRO A 122 -15.80 -4.90 -9.13
C PRO A 122 -15.78 -5.94 -8.00
N GLU A 123 -16.87 -6.69 -7.85
CA GLU A 123 -16.96 -7.72 -6.81
C GLU A 123 -15.82 -8.75 -6.90
N SER A 124 -15.39 -9.12 -8.10
CA SER A 124 -14.23 -9.98 -8.32
C SER A 124 -12.94 -9.39 -7.72
N ALA A 125 -12.70 -8.10 -7.90
CA ALA A 125 -11.57 -7.39 -7.28
C ALA A 125 -11.68 -7.38 -5.75
N ARG A 126 -12.89 -7.11 -5.23
CA ARG A 126 -13.17 -7.13 -3.78
C ARG A 126 -12.89 -8.49 -3.16
N LYS A 127 -13.39 -9.57 -3.77
CA LYS A 127 -13.13 -10.96 -3.31
C LYS A 127 -11.63 -11.28 -3.32
N LEU A 128 -10.92 -10.92 -4.39
CA LEU A 128 -9.47 -11.13 -4.48
C LEU A 128 -8.71 -10.35 -3.40
N LEU A 129 -9.04 -9.07 -3.19
CA LEU A 129 -8.44 -8.24 -2.13
C LEU A 129 -8.79 -8.77 -0.73
N ALA A 130 -10.02 -9.21 -0.51
CA ALA A 130 -10.46 -9.80 0.76
C ALA A 130 -9.69 -11.10 1.08
N SER A 131 -9.31 -11.88 0.07
CA SER A 131 -8.48 -13.07 0.24
C SER A 131 -7.05 -12.78 0.74
N PHE A 132 -6.65 -11.51 0.81
CA PHE A 132 -5.40 -11.04 1.44
C PHE A 132 -5.55 -10.66 2.91
N ALA A 133 -6.77 -10.63 3.44
CA ALA A 133 -7.02 -10.29 4.83
C ALA A 133 -6.13 -11.14 5.73
N ARG A 134 -5.35 -10.46 6.56
CA ARG A 134 -4.35 -11.04 7.44
C ARG A 134 -4.07 -10.11 8.59
N GLN A 135 -3.57 -10.67 9.68
CA GLN A 135 -3.07 -9.87 10.79
C GLN A 135 -1.87 -9.01 10.35
N ILE A 136 -1.82 -7.77 10.80
CA ILE A 136 -0.77 -6.80 10.51
C ILE A 136 0.26 -6.79 11.65
N GLY A 137 1.54 -6.92 11.31
CA GLY A 137 2.62 -6.77 12.29
C GLY A 137 2.96 -5.31 12.55
N ASP A 138 2.97 -4.53 11.47
CA ASP A 138 3.29 -3.11 11.45
C ASP A 138 2.17 -2.35 10.73
N LEU A 139 1.91 -1.13 11.17
CA LEU A 139 0.99 -0.20 10.54
C LEU A 139 1.78 0.67 9.55
N ASP A 140 1.59 0.40 8.27
CA ASP A 140 2.14 1.22 7.20
C ASP A 140 1.29 2.49 7.00
N TYR A 141 1.95 3.63 6.82
CA TYR A 141 1.27 4.89 6.52
C TYR A 141 2.03 5.78 5.55
N VAL A 142 1.29 6.58 4.77
CA VAL A 142 1.87 7.65 3.95
C VAL A 142 1.80 8.96 4.74
N PRO A 143 2.94 9.60 5.08
CA PRO A 143 2.92 10.87 5.81
C PRO A 143 2.43 12.02 4.92
N ALA A 144 1.53 12.85 5.45
CA ALA A 144 1.13 14.10 4.79
C ALA A 144 2.29 15.12 4.76
N ASP A 145 2.28 16.06 3.82
CA ASP A 145 3.33 17.09 3.71
C ASP A 145 3.41 17.98 4.95
N HIS A 146 2.25 18.31 5.55
CA HIS A 146 2.16 19.00 6.84
C HIS A 146 2.93 18.28 7.95
N TYR A 147 2.99 16.94 7.89
CA TYR A 147 3.62 16.11 8.91
C TYR A 147 5.14 15.95 8.71
N LYS A 148 5.62 15.95 7.46
CA LYS A 148 7.06 15.86 7.15
C LYS A 148 7.91 16.98 7.77
N ALA A 149 7.28 18.14 8.05
CA ALA A 149 7.93 19.26 8.72
C ALA A 149 8.18 19.04 10.23
N ASN A 150 7.68 17.95 10.83
CA ASN A 150 7.81 17.64 12.25
C ASN A 150 8.27 16.18 12.50
N PRO A 151 9.59 15.91 12.44
CA PRO A 151 10.15 14.55 12.42
C PRO A 151 10.02 13.75 13.74
N ASN A 152 9.47 14.35 14.80
CA ASN A 152 9.42 13.74 16.14
C ASN A 152 8.18 12.87 16.42
N ARG A 153 7.21 12.75 15.52
CA ARG A 153 5.82 12.39 15.91
C ARG A 153 5.29 10.99 15.56
N LEU A 154 6.11 10.12 14.97
CA LEU A 154 5.91 8.70 14.67
C LEU A 154 7.26 8.30 14.09
N LYS A 155 8.10 7.69 14.90
CA LYS A 155 9.41 7.29 14.42
C LYS A 155 9.23 5.96 13.71
N LYS A 156 9.97 5.78 12.62
CA LYS A 156 10.13 4.45 12.01
C LYS A 156 10.43 3.44 13.12
N GLY A 157 9.68 2.35 13.17
CA GLY A 157 9.80 1.33 14.21
C GLY A 157 9.25 1.74 15.59
N GLY A 158 8.35 2.73 15.70
CA GLY A 158 7.65 3.00 16.97
C GLY A 158 6.98 4.37 17.11
N GLY A 159 5.77 4.36 17.65
CA GLY A 159 4.98 5.58 17.92
C GLY A 159 3.46 5.36 17.94
N GLY A 160 3.00 4.19 17.49
CA GLY A 160 1.58 3.82 17.48
C GLY A 160 0.99 3.54 18.86
N PRO A 161 -0.33 3.23 18.91
CA PRO A 161 -1.05 3.01 20.15
C PRO A 161 -0.52 1.79 20.88
N SER A 162 -0.58 1.81 22.20
CA SER A 162 -0.29 0.62 23.00
C SER A 162 -1.38 -0.42 22.76
N PHE A 163 -1.01 -1.70 22.74
CA PHE A 163 -1.99 -2.77 22.50
C PHE A 163 -3.15 -2.74 23.49
N ASN A 164 -2.91 -2.34 24.74
CA ASN A 164 -3.97 -2.21 25.75
C ASN A 164 -4.93 -1.03 25.52
N GLU A 165 -4.55 -0.04 24.70
CA GLU A 165 -5.42 1.10 24.33
C GLU A 165 -6.31 0.77 23.13
N VAL A 166 -5.94 -0.25 22.32
CA VAL A 166 -6.71 -0.66 21.14
C VAL A 166 -7.91 -1.52 21.60
N PRO A 167 -9.14 -1.21 21.15
CA PRO A 167 -10.32 -2.03 21.44
C PRO A 167 -10.11 -3.50 21.07
N GLU A 168 -10.74 -4.41 21.80
CA GLU A 168 -10.55 -5.86 21.62
C GLU A 168 -10.76 -6.32 20.17
N GLN A 169 -11.85 -5.86 19.53
CA GLN A 169 -12.12 -6.15 18.13
C GLN A 169 -10.99 -5.62 17.22
N GLY A 170 -10.52 -4.39 17.46
CA GLY A 170 -9.39 -3.82 16.72
C GLY A 170 -8.08 -4.59 16.92
N ARG A 171 -7.88 -5.26 18.06
CA ARG A 171 -6.67 -6.08 18.29
C ARG A 171 -6.63 -7.36 17.47
N LYS A 172 -7.77 -7.90 17.04
CA LYS A 172 -7.83 -9.13 16.24
C LYS A 172 -7.13 -8.99 14.88
N VAL A 173 -7.06 -7.76 14.37
CA VAL A 173 -6.32 -7.44 13.14
C VAL A 173 -4.80 -7.36 13.37
N LEU A 174 -4.32 -7.33 14.61
CA LEU A 174 -2.90 -7.15 14.93
C LEU A 174 -2.21 -8.48 15.16
N LYS A 175 -1.00 -8.62 14.64
CA LYS A 175 -0.09 -9.70 15.01
C LYS A 175 0.68 -9.27 16.27
N LEU A 176 0.38 -9.90 17.39
CA LEU A 176 1.02 -9.58 18.68
C LEU A 176 2.35 -10.32 18.82
N GLY A 177 3.47 -9.58 18.79
CA GLY A 177 4.78 -10.14 19.15
C GLY A 177 4.94 -10.29 20.66
N GLU A 178 5.65 -11.33 21.13
CA GLU A 178 5.82 -11.63 22.57
C GLU A 178 6.40 -10.48 23.40
N LYS A 179 7.27 -9.66 22.80
CA LYS A 179 7.92 -8.51 23.46
C LYS A 179 7.36 -7.17 22.98
N GLN A 180 6.42 -7.19 22.04
CA GLN A 180 5.84 -6.00 21.46
C GLN A 180 4.65 -5.57 22.30
N ILE A 181 4.66 -4.31 22.74
CA ILE A 181 3.59 -3.74 23.58
C ILE A 181 2.81 -2.62 22.89
N LYS A 182 3.26 -2.20 21.70
CA LYS A 182 2.67 -1.13 20.89
C LYS A 182 2.65 -1.52 19.42
N VAL A 183 1.69 -0.94 18.69
CA VAL A 183 1.68 -1.01 17.23
C VAL A 183 2.90 -0.26 16.70
N MET A 184 3.67 -0.93 15.86
CA MET A 184 4.77 -0.32 15.12
C MET A 184 4.18 0.47 13.97
N CYS A 185 4.67 1.68 13.73
CA CYS A 185 4.20 2.51 12.62
C CYS A 185 5.39 2.83 11.73
N ASP A 186 5.28 2.48 10.46
CA ASP A 186 6.35 2.70 9.48
C ASP A 186 5.90 3.65 8.37
N PRO A 187 6.62 4.76 8.15
CA PRO A 187 6.31 5.66 7.06
C PRO A 187 6.75 5.04 5.72
N VAL A 188 5.86 5.15 4.76
CA VAL A 188 6.04 4.77 3.36
C VAL A 188 6.72 5.96 2.67
N GLU A 189 7.97 6.30 3.06
CA GLU A 189 8.67 7.53 2.62
C GLU A 189 9.14 7.51 1.16
N ALA A 190 9.33 6.32 0.57
CA ALA A 190 10.00 6.18 -0.72
C ALA A 190 9.08 6.29 -1.96
N TYR A 191 7.83 6.72 -1.78
CA TYR A 191 6.75 6.40 -2.72
C TYR A 191 5.87 7.58 -3.16
N GLY A 192 6.23 8.79 -2.71
CA GLY A 192 5.50 10.04 -3.00
C GLY A 192 4.27 10.22 -2.08
N PRO A 193 4.15 11.36 -1.37
CA PRO A 193 3.01 11.64 -0.47
C PRO A 193 1.70 11.93 -1.23
N ARG A 194 1.79 12.05 -2.55
CA ARG A 194 0.73 12.41 -3.48
C ARG A 194 0.26 11.17 -4.23
N ARG A 195 -0.24 10.15 -3.53
CA ARG A 195 -0.94 9.03 -4.18
C ARG A 195 -2.07 8.52 -3.29
N VAL A 196 -3.13 9.31 -3.16
CA VAL A 196 -4.20 9.10 -2.18
C VAL A 196 -5.55 8.81 -2.84
N ALA A 197 -6.32 7.93 -2.23
CA ALA A 197 -7.72 7.69 -2.57
C ALA A 197 -8.60 7.77 -1.32
N ARG A 198 -9.81 8.29 -1.49
CA ARG A 198 -10.89 8.19 -0.50
C ARG A 198 -11.70 6.92 -0.78
N VAL A 199 -11.89 6.09 0.25
CA VAL A 199 -12.77 4.91 0.22
C VAL A 199 -13.87 5.07 1.25
N SER A 200 -15.11 4.76 0.86
CA SER A 200 -16.26 4.79 1.78
C SER A 200 -16.60 3.36 2.19
N VAL A 201 -16.56 3.07 3.49
CA VAL A 201 -16.93 1.77 4.06
C VAL A 201 -17.95 2.02 5.16
N GLU A 202 -19.14 1.40 5.04
CA GLU A 202 -20.23 1.52 6.03
C GLU A 202 -20.61 2.98 6.34
N GLY A 203 -20.61 3.84 5.31
CA GLY A 203 -20.97 5.27 5.46
C GLY A 203 -19.87 6.15 6.05
N ARG A 204 -18.66 5.62 6.28
CA ARG A 204 -17.50 6.39 6.75
C ARG A 204 -16.40 6.43 5.70
N ASP A 205 -15.81 7.61 5.52
CA ASP A 205 -14.71 7.83 4.61
C ASP A 205 -13.35 7.57 5.28
N TYR A 206 -12.47 6.89 4.56
CA TYR A 206 -11.08 6.66 4.92
C TYR A 206 -10.18 7.10 3.77
N TYR A 207 -9.06 7.75 4.10
CA TYR A 207 -8.04 8.07 3.12
C TYR A 207 -6.93 7.02 3.15
N VAL A 208 -6.70 6.41 1.99
CA VAL A 208 -5.77 5.30 1.82
C VAL A 208 -4.79 5.59 0.69
N ALA A 209 -3.66 4.87 0.65
CA ALA A 209 -2.81 4.84 -0.54
C ALA A 209 -3.64 4.36 -1.75
N ARG A 210 -3.48 5.02 -2.91
CA ARG A 210 -4.22 4.67 -4.13
C ARG A 210 -4.06 3.18 -4.45
N PRO A 211 -5.13 2.48 -4.87
CA PRO A 211 -5.04 1.05 -5.12
C PRO A 211 -3.97 0.65 -6.14
N ASP A 212 -3.76 1.46 -7.20
CA ASP A 212 -2.72 1.21 -8.22
C ASP A 212 -1.29 1.19 -7.66
N THR A 213 -1.03 1.90 -6.56
CA THR A 213 0.27 1.90 -5.89
C THR A 213 0.57 0.61 -5.15
N ILE A 214 -0.44 -0.18 -4.78
CA ILE A 214 -0.27 -1.43 -4.02
C ILE A 214 0.60 -2.42 -4.82
N LEU A 215 0.37 -2.53 -6.14
CA LEU A 215 1.20 -3.41 -7.00
C LEU A 215 2.63 -2.91 -7.08
N ALA A 216 2.79 -1.60 -7.30
CA ALA A 216 4.09 -0.96 -7.41
C ALA A 216 4.92 -1.16 -6.13
N TYR A 217 4.29 -1.05 -4.96
CA TYR A 217 4.94 -1.31 -3.67
C TYR A 217 5.32 -2.77 -3.53
N LYS A 218 4.41 -3.68 -3.90
CA LYS A 218 4.72 -5.10 -3.89
C LYS A 218 5.89 -5.45 -4.81
N ALA A 219 5.97 -4.81 -5.98
CA ALA A 219 7.08 -4.94 -6.91
C ALA A 219 8.39 -4.42 -6.29
N LEU A 220 8.39 -3.28 -5.59
CA LEU A 220 9.59 -2.81 -4.91
C LEU A 220 10.02 -3.76 -3.77
N HIS A 221 9.09 -4.22 -2.94
CA HIS A 221 9.38 -5.17 -1.85
C HIS A 221 9.94 -6.49 -2.38
N LEU A 222 9.35 -6.99 -3.46
CA LEU A 222 9.86 -8.13 -4.22
C LEU A 222 11.31 -7.86 -4.64
N LEU A 223 11.56 -6.75 -5.33
CA LEU A 223 12.89 -6.36 -5.79
C LEU A 223 13.90 -6.27 -4.66
N GLN A 224 13.50 -5.84 -3.45
CA GLN A 224 14.39 -5.73 -2.30
C GLN A 224 14.67 -7.07 -1.61
N SER A 225 13.70 -7.98 -1.51
CA SER A 225 13.72 -9.09 -0.55
C SER A 225 13.24 -10.46 -1.06
N TYR A 226 13.12 -10.64 -2.38
CA TYR A 226 12.55 -11.86 -2.98
C TYR A 226 13.10 -13.17 -2.43
N GLU A 227 14.42 -13.28 -2.28
CA GLU A 227 15.16 -14.49 -1.88
C GLU A 227 14.73 -15.05 -0.51
N GLN A 228 14.16 -14.21 0.36
CA GLN A 228 13.77 -14.62 1.69
C GLN A 228 12.46 -15.42 1.69
N LYS A 229 11.53 -15.12 0.77
CA LYS A 229 10.15 -15.64 0.77
C LYS A 229 9.53 -15.71 -0.65
N PRO A 230 10.16 -16.39 -1.61
CA PRO A 230 9.77 -16.34 -3.02
C PRO A 230 8.34 -16.85 -3.27
N GLU A 231 7.92 -17.96 -2.63
CA GLU A 231 6.56 -18.50 -2.84
C GLU A 231 5.48 -17.53 -2.35
N LYS A 232 5.72 -16.92 -1.17
CA LYS A 232 4.80 -15.91 -0.61
C LYS A 232 4.72 -14.68 -1.51
N PHE A 233 5.84 -14.23 -2.07
CA PHE A 233 5.84 -13.10 -2.98
C PHE A 233 5.10 -13.40 -4.28
N ASN A 234 5.32 -14.56 -4.89
CA ASN A 234 4.60 -15.00 -6.08
C ASN A 234 3.09 -15.03 -5.83
N ALA A 235 2.66 -15.70 -4.75
CA ALA A 235 1.25 -15.80 -4.40
C ALA A 235 0.61 -14.44 -4.14
N ASP A 236 1.29 -13.57 -3.38
CA ASP A 236 0.77 -12.24 -3.09
C ASP A 236 0.77 -11.34 -4.35
N PHE A 237 1.77 -11.43 -5.22
CA PHE A 237 1.84 -10.59 -6.41
C PHE A 237 0.74 -10.97 -7.41
N SER A 238 0.56 -12.26 -7.71
CA SER A 238 -0.42 -12.71 -8.70
C SER A 238 -1.85 -12.34 -8.29
N LYS A 239 -2.20 -12.53 -7.02
CA LYS A 239 -3.52 -12.15 -6.50
C LYS A 239 -3.74 -10.63 -6.52
N LEU A 240 -2.74 -9.82 -6.13
CA LEU A 240 -2.85 -8.34 -6.15
C LEU A 240 -2.99 -7.85 -7.58
N ARG A 241 -2.16 -8.36 -8.49
CA ARG A 241 -2.22 -8.03 -9.92
C ARG A 241 -3.58 -8.40 -10.51
N GLY A 242 -4.14 -9.57 -10.16
CA GLY A 242 -5.48 -9.98 -10.58
C GLY A 242 -6.56 -8.99 -10.16
N ALA A 243 -6.56 -8.57 -8.89
CA ALA A 243 -7.52 -7.59 -8.38
C ALA A 243 -7.36 -6.22 -9.07
N LEU A 244 -6.12 -5.77 -9.26
CA LEU A 244 -5.83 -4.45 -9.80
C LEU A 244 -6.11 -4.35 -11.30
N LYS A 245 -5.92 -5.43 -12.06
CA LYS A 245 -6.31 -5.50 -13.48
C LYS A 245 -7.81 -5.34 -13.73
N ALA A 246 -8.64 -5.57 -12.70
CA ALA A 246 -10.08 -5.31 -12.79
C ALA A 246 -10.43 -3.82 -12.57
N MET A 247 -9.51 -3.00 -12.07
CA MET A 247 -9.71 -1.57 -11.79
C MET A 247 -8.88 -0.64 -12.69
N TYR A 248 -7.78 -1.15 -13.25
CA TYR A 248 -6.79 -0.40 -14.02
C TYR A 248 -6.33 -1.16 -15.26
N SER A 249 -5.96 -0.43 -16.31
CA SER A 249 -5.32 -1.02 -17.48
C SER A 249 -3.90 -1.53 -17.17
N GLU A 250 -3.36 -2.43 -17.98
CA GLU A 250 -1.97 -2.86 -17.82
C GLU A 250 -0.98 -1.70 -18.02
N GLU A 251 -1.33 -0.73 -18.87
CA GLU A 251 -0.52 0.46 -19.11
C GLU A 251 -0.49 1.37 -17.88
N GLU A 252 -1.65 1.66 -17.26
CA GLU A 252 -1.74 2.44 -16.02
C GLU A 252 -0.90 1.79 -14.91
N LEU A 253 -1.03 0.46 -14.74
CA LEU A 253 -0.26 -0.29 -13.74
C LEU A 253 1.24 -0.34 -14.05
N GLY A 254 1.63 -0.34 -15.33
CA GLY A 254 3.03 -0.25 -15.75
C GLY A 254 3.63 1.11 -15.42
N GLN A 255 2.96 2.18 -15.85
CA GLN A 255 3.39 3.57 -15.63
C GLN A 255 3.53 3.89 -14.14
N ILE A 256 2.52 3.54 -13.32
CA ILE A 256 2.57 3.81 -11.88
C ILE A 256 3.72 3.05 -11.20
N THR A 257 3.97 1.80 -11.62
CA THR A 257 5.06 0.98 -11.10
C THR A 257 6.40 1.58 -11.46
N GLN A 258 6.60 1.96 -12.73
CA GLN A 258 7.81 2.64 -13.17
C GLN A 258 8.06 3.93 -12.39
N GLN A 259 7.02 4.76 -12.20
CA GLN A 259 7.15 6.00 -11.45
C GLN A 259 7.55 5.74 -9.99
N VAL A 260 6.94 4.76 -9.31
CA VAL A 260 7.36 4.39 -7.93
C VAL A 260 8.83 3.97 -7.88
N LEU A 261 9.26 3.12 -8.81
CA LEU A 261 10.65 2.65 -8.82
C LEU A 261 11.63 3.78 -9.09
N SER A 262 11.25 4.73 -9.95
CA SER A 262 12.01 5.97 -10.21
C SER A 262 12.10 6.85 -8.97
N ASP A 263 10.97 7.10 -8.28
CA ASP A 263 10.91 7.89 -7.05
C ASP A 263 11.80 7.28 -5.96
N TYR A 264 11.78 5.95 -5.82
CA TYR A 264 12.67 5.23 -4.91
C TYR A 264 14.15 5.42 -5.28
N GLU A 265 14.51 5.25 -6.55
CA GLU A 265 15.89 5.42 -7.03
C GLU A 265 16.40 6.84 -6.76
N ASN A 266 15.58 7.86 -7.06
CA ASN A 266 15.90 9.26 -6.81
C ASN A 266 16.08 9.55 -5.31
N ALA A 267 15.23 8.97 -4.44
CA ALA A 267 15.36 9.11 -2.99
C ALA A 267 16.64 8.46 -2.45
N MET A 268 17.03 7.31 -3.00
CA MET A 268 18.27 6.62 -2.64
C MET A 268 19.50 7.38 -3.13
N GLU A 269 19.49 7.90 -4.35
CA GLU A 269 20.56 8.75 -4.90
C GLU A 269 20.71 10.03 -4.09
N GLY A 270 19.62 10.74 -3.80
CA GLY A 270 19.65 11.93 -2.97
C GLY A 270 20.20 11.66 -1.56
N SER A 271 19.89 10.49 -0.99
CA SER A 271 20.47 10.07 0.29
C SER A 271 21.97 9.77 0.20
N HIS A 272 22.40 9.12 -0.89
CA HIS A 272 23.82 8.86 -1.16
C HIS A 272 24.61 10.16 -1.31
N ILE A 273 24.09 11.14 -2.05
CA ILE A 273 24.71 12.46 -2.23
C ILE A 273 24.90 13.13 -0.87
N ARG A 274 23.83 13.23 -0.06
CA ARG A 274 23.91 13.84 1.28
C ARG A 274 24.94 13.17 2.20
N LEU A 275 25.02 11.84 2.18
CA LEU A 275 25.96 11.08 3.03
C LEU A 275 27.43 11.23 2.60
N ASN A 276 27.67 11.72 1.39
CA ASN A 276 29.00 11.88 0.81
C ASN A 276 29.37 13.33 0.53
N GLU A 277 28.53 14.27 0.95
CA GLU A 277 28.79 15.70 0.85
C GLU A 277 30.08 16.07 1.62
N GLY A 278 30.94 16.88 0.99
CA GLY A 278 32.22 17.31 1.57
C GLY A 278 33.37 16.29 1.50
N LYS A 279 33.18 15.11 0.89
CA LYS A 279 34.28 14.15 0.63
C LYS A 279 35.01 14.52 -0.67
N GLU A 280 36.34 14.49 -0.66
CA GLU A 280 37.16 14.83 -1.85
C GLU A 280 36.97 13.87 -3.03
N ASN A 281 36.61 12.61 -2.78
CA ASN A 281 36.38 11.60 -3.81
C ASN A 281 35.22 10.67 -3.41
N PRO A 282 33.97 11.13 -3.51
CA PRO A 282 32.82 10.32 -3.13
C PRO A 282 32.63 9.18 -4.14
N PRO A 283 32.28 7.95 -3.68
CA PRO A 283 31.97 6.87 -4.60
C PRO A 283 30.77 7.23 -5.48
N ALA A 284 30.77 6.82 -6.75
CA ALA A 284 29.63 7.00 -7.64
C ALA A 284 28.40 6.27 -7.09
N TYR A 285 27.21 6.87 -7.26
CA TYR A 285 25.97 6.20 -6.89
C TYR A 285 25.71 5.04 -7.84
N GLU A 286 25.55 3.84 -7.29
CA GLU A 286 25.17 2.67 -8.06
C GLU A 286 23.65 2.50 -8.07
N LYS A 287 23.05 2.56 -9.27
CA LYS A 287 21.60 2.39 -9.42
C LYS A 287 21.14 1.03 -8.90
N LYS A 288 20.17 1.03 -7.98
CA LYS A 288 19.72 -0.16 -7.26
C LYS A 288 18.67 -0.95 -8.02
N ILE A 289 17.69 -0.27 -8.62
CA ILE A 289 16.57 -0.91 -9.31
C ILE A 289 17.04 -1.82 -10.45
N PRO A 290 17.96 -1.42 -11.35
CA PRO A 290 18.44 -2.32 -12.40
C PRO A 290 19.10 -3.59 -11.83
N LYS A 291 19.96 -3.45 -10.81
CA LYS A 291 20.62 -4.58 -10.15
C LYS A 291 19.60 -5.51 -9.48
N PHE A 292 18.58 -4.95 -8.85
CA PHE A 292 17.51 -5.74 -8.24
C PHE A 292 16.70 -6.51 -9.30
N ILE A 293 16.36 -5.89 -10.43
CA ILE A 293 15.62 -6.54 -11.52
C ILE A 293 16.42 -7.71 -12.07
N GLU A 294 17.70 -7.51 -12.41
CA GLU A 294 18.58 -8.56 -12.93
C GLU A 294 18.68 -9.75 -11.96
N ARG A 295 18.88 -9.44 -10.67
CA ARG A 295 18.93 -10.45 -9.60
C ARG A 295 17.65 -11.28 -9.52
N VAL A 296 16.48 -10.64 -9.53
CA VAL A 296 15.20 -11.36 -9.41
C VAL A 296 14.90 -12.16 -10.68
N LEU A 297 15.21 -11.65 -11.87
CA LEU A 297 15.03 -12.36 -13.14
C LEU A 297 15.91 -13.60 -13.29
N ALA A 298 17.10 -13.60 -12.67
CA ALA A 298 17.99 -14.75 -12.62
C ALA A 298 17.47 -15.89 -11.74
N ASN A 299 16.46 -15.65 -10.90
CA ASN A 299 15.90 -16.68 -10.04
C ASN A 299 14.95 -17.61 -10.82
N PRO A 300 15.16 -18.94 -10.79
CA PRO A 300 14.33 -19.88 -11.54
C PRO A 300 12.91 -20.06 -10.96
N GLN A 301 12.67 -19.69 -9.70
CA GLN A 301 11.39 -19.83 -9.01
C GLN A 301 10.44 -18.65 -9.25
N ILE A 302 10.85 -17.64 -10.01
CA ILE A 302 10.02 -16.47 -10.30
C ILE A 302 8.81 -16.86 -11.15
N SER A 303 7.62 -16.43 -10.74
CA SER A 303 6.40 -16.65 -11.52
C SER A 303 6.47 -15.96 -12.90
N PRO A 304 5.81 -16.52 -13.94
CA PRO A 304 5.73 -15.88 -15.26
C PRO A 304 5.18 -14.45 -15.22
N GLU A 305 4.23 -14.17 -14.33
CA GLU A 305 3.59 -12.86 -14.20
C GLU A 305 4.57 -11.80 -13.70
N ILE A 306 5.36 -12.14 -12.68
CA ILE A 306 6.41 -11.26 -12.18
C ILE A 306 7.49 -11.10 -13.24
N ARG A 307 7.93 -12.19 -13.89
CA ARG A 307 8.94 -12.14 -14.95
C ARG A 307 8.54 -11.17 -16.05
N ALA A 308 7.33 -11.31 -16.59
CA ALA A 308 6.80 -10.42 -17.62
C ALA A 308 6.73 -8.96 -17.16
N THR A 309 6.36 -8.71 -15.89
CA THR A 309 6.34 -7.37 -15.31
C THR A 309 7.75 -6.76 -15.25
N LEU A 310 8.72 -7.52 -14.74
CA LEU A 310 10.10 -7.06 -14.60
C LEU A 310 10.82 -6.89 -15.95
N GLU A 311 10.53 -7.74 -16.94
CA GLU A 311 11.05 -7.62 -18.30
C GLU A 311 10.56 -6.34 -18.97
N LYS A 312 9.25 -6.04 -18.89
CA LYS A 312 8.70 -4.76 -19.37
C LYS A 312 9.37 -3.56 -18.69
N LEU A 313 9.54 -3.60 -17.37
CA LEU A 313 10.21 -2.53 -16.62
C LEU A 313 11.70 -2.38 -17.00
N ARG A 314 12.36 -3.47 -17.41
CA ARG A 314 13.75 -3.44 -17.88
C ARG A 314 13.90 -2.79 -19.25
N GLU A 315 12.92 -2.99 -20.13
CA GLU A 315 12.93 -2.52 -21.52
C GLU A 315 12.54 -1.04 -21.66
N GLN A 316 11.76 -0.49 -20.73
CA GLN A 316 11.30 0.91 -20.73
C GLN A 316 12.37 1.92 -20.27
N LYS A 317 13.65 1.67 -20.58
CA LYS A 317 14.77 2.58 -20.29
C LYS A 317 14.90 3.72 -21.28
#